data_AF-A0AA35WD66-F1
#
_entry.id   AF-A0AA35WD66-F1
#
_cell.length_a   1.000
_cell.length_b   1.000
_cell.length_c   1.000
_cell.angle_alpha   90.00
_cell.angle_beta   90.00
_cell.angle_gamma   90.00
#
_symmetry.space_group_name_H-M   'P 1'
#
loop_
_entity.id
_entity.type
_entity.pdbx_description
1 polymer ?
#
loop_
_entity_poly.entity_id
_entity_poly.type
_entity_poly.pdbx_seq_one_letter_code
_entity_poly.pdbx_strand_id
1 'polypeptide(L)'
;MTRRASNLLARAPELQINISAEDGETYGVADGEWISLKSRRGVLEGRVLYTEKMRAGEVFVPFVKLQEHAANFLTSDALDPFSGIPEYKVCAVRIEKVGEPVHSAD
;
A
#
# COMPACT_ATOMS: atom_id res chain seq x y z
N MET A 1 -14.94 -7.67 6.73
CA MET A 1 -15.79 -8.88 6.62
C MET A 1 -15.11 -9.98 5.80
N THR A 2 -14.67 -9.68 4.58
CA THR A 2 -14.09 -10.66 3.63
C THR A 2 -12.86 -11.41 4.14
N ARG A 3 -12.01 -10.79 4.96
CA ARG A 3 -10.88 -11.47 5.63
C ARG A 3 -11.25 -12.67 6.49
N ARG A 4 -12.49 -12.75 6.98
CA ARG A 4 -12.95 -13.87 7.81
C ARG A 4 -13.39 -15.07 6.96
N ALA A 5 -13.55 -14.89 5.65
CA ALA A 5 -13.86 -15.96 4.72
C ALA A 5 -12.56 -16.49 4.12
N SER A 6 -12.15 -17.69 4.54
CA SER A 6 -10.88 -18.32 4.13
C SER A 6 -10.69 -18.35 2.61
N ASN A 7 -11.72 -18.72 1.84
CA ASN A 7 -11.66 -18.76 0.38
C ASN A 7 -11.41 -17.39 -0.28
N LEU A 8 -11.85 -16.29 0.35
CA LEU A 8 -11.61 -14.95 -0.17
C LEU A 8 -10.23 -14.45 0.24
N LEU A 9 -9.82 -14.72 1.49
CA LEU A 9 -8.48 -14.36 1.97
C LEU A 9 -7.38 -15.10 1.16
N ALA A 10 -7.58 -16.37 0.83
CA ALA A 10 -6.64 -17.14 0.02
C ALA A 10 -6.41 -16.55 -1.38
N ARG A 11 -7.35 -15.74 -1.91
CA ARG A 11 -7.20 -15.05 -3.21
C ARG A 11 -6.45 -13.72 -3.13
N ALA A 12 -6.34 -13.15 -1.95
CA ALA A 12 -5.64 -11.89 -1.68
C ALA A 12 -5.03 -11.94 -0.27
N PRO A 13 -4.00 -12.80 -0.06
CA PRO A 13 -3.44 -13.06 1.27
C PRO A 13 -2.58 -11.91 1.79
N GLU A 14 -2.04 -11.11 0.87
CA GLU A 14 -1.07 -10.04 1.12
C GLU A 14 -1.57 -8.72 0.52
N LEU A 15 -1.12 -7.60 1.09
CA LEU A 15 -1.43 -6.30 0.54
C LEU A 15 -0.56 -6.03 -0.69
N GLN A 16 -1.20 -5.66 -1.81
CA GLN A 16 -0.49 -5.30 -3.04
C GLN A 16 -0.35 -3.79 -3.16
N ILE A 17 0.87 -3.33 -3.41
CA ILE A 17 1.20 -1.93 -3.72
C ILE A 17 1.40 -1.84 -5.23
N ASN A 18 0.49 -1.14 -5.90
CA ASN A 18 0.48 -1.05 -7.35
C ASN A 18 1.28 0.19 -7.78
N ILE A 19 2.27 -0.01 -8.66
CA ILE A 19 3.11 1.05 -9.25
C ILE A 19 3.35 0.79 -10.73
N SER A 20 3.88 1.77 -11.46
CA SER A 20 4.35 1.55 -12.83
C SER A 20 5.71 0.82 -12.83
N ALA A 21 6.05 0.17 -13.94
CA ALA A 21 7.38 -0.43 -14.10
C ALA A 21 8.49 0.63 -14.08
N GLU A 22 8.22 1.84 -14.58
CA GLU A 22 9.14 2.99 -14.57
C GLU A 22 9.48 3.45 -13.15
N ASP A 23 8.49 3.53 -12.25
CA ASP A 23 8.75 3.80 -10.83
C ASP A 23 9.57 2.66 -10.23
N GLY A 24 9.25 1.43 -10.62
CA GLY A 24 10.02 0.24 -10.33
C GLY A 24 11.52 0.41 -10.55
N GLU A 25 11.89 0.74 -11.79
CA GLU A 25 13.26 1.01 -12.21
C GLU A 25 13.87 2.21 -11.45
N THR A 26 13.11 3.30 -11.32
CA THR A 26 13.56 4.53 -10.66
C THR A 26 13.92 4.32 -9.19
N TYR A 27 13.12 3.53 -8.47
CA TYR A 27 13.34 3.21 -7.05
C TYR A 27 14.11 1.90 -6.84
N GLY A 28 14.54 1.26 -7.93
CA GLY A 28 15.32 0.04 -7.94
C GLY A 28 14.59 -1.17 -7.36
N VAL A 29 13.25 -1.18 -7.36
CA VAL A 29 12.38 -2.28 -6.91
C VAL A 29 11.99 -3.18 -8.08
N ALA A 30 11.59 -4.42 -7.81
CA ALA A 30 11.10 -5.35 -8.81
C ALA A 30 9.66 -5.78 -8.52
N ASP A 31 8.96 -6.26 -9.55
CA ASP A 31 7.62 -6.83 -9.39
C ASP A 31 7.64 -8.01 -8.41
N GLY A 32 6.67 -8.05 -7.51
CA GLY A 32 6.59 -9.08 -6.48
C GLY A 32 7.59 -8.94 -5.31
N GLU A 33 8.47 -7.94 -5.29
CA GLU A 33 9.30 -7.64 -4.11
C GLU A 33 8.47 -7.00 -3.00
N TRP A 34 8.96 -7.10 -1.76
CA TRP A 34 8.39 -6.37 -0.63
C TRP A 34 9.00 -4.98 -0.55
N ILE A 35 8.13 -4.00 -0.31
CA ILE A 35 8.53 -2.61 -0.11
C ILE A 35 7.81 -2.01 1.10
N SER A 36 8.38 -0.94 1.63
CA SER A 36 7.79 -0.08 2.63
C SER A 36 7.38 1.25 2.01
N LEU A 37 6.13 1.66 2.22
CA LEU A 37 5.67 3.02 1.99
C LEU A 37 5.72 3.78 3.31
N LYS A 38 6.40 4.93 3.32
CA LYS A 38 6.52 5.80 4.49
C LYS A 38 5.90 7.16 4.22
N SER A 39 5.00 7.60 5.09
CA SER A 39 4.48 8.96 5.11
C SER A 39 4.89 9.66 6.40
N ARG A 40 4.50 10.93 6.56
CA ARG A 40 4.65 11.64 7.84
C ARG A 40 3.90 10.96 9.00
N ARG A 41 2.84 10.19 8.72
CA ARG A 41 1.96 9.61 9.75
C ARG A 41 2.32 8.17 10.12
N GLY A 42 3.00 7.44 9.25
CA GLY A 42 3.26 6.04 9.51
C GLY A 42 3.92 5.31 8.36
N VAL A 43 3.89 3.99 8.48
CA VAL A 43 4.56 3.05 7.60
C VAL A 43 3.60 1.94 7.23
N LEU A 44 3.73 1.44 6.00
CA LEU A 44 2.98 0.32 5.47
C LEU A 44 3.91 -0.58 4.67
N GLU A 45 3.83 -1.89 4.85
CA GLU A 45 4.54 -2.85 4.00
C GLU A 45 3.54 -3.58 3.11
N GLY A 46 4.00 -3.94 1.92
CA GLY A 46 3.21 -4.68 0.95
C GLY A 46 4.06 -5.15 -0.22
N ARG A 47 3.46 -6.01 -1.02
CA ARG A 47 4.09 -6.61 -2.18
C ARG A 47 3.87 -5.76 -3.41
N VAL A 48 4.93 -5.46 -4.14
CA VAL A 48 4.86 -4.72 -5.40
C VAL A 48 4.03 -5.51 -6.41
N LEU A 49 3.17 -4.80 -7.12
CA LEU A 49 2.50 -5.26 -8.32
C LEU A 49 2.68 -4.22 -9.42
N TYR A 50 3.43 -4.56 -10.47
CA TYR A 50 3.50 -3.73 -11.66
C TYR A 50 2.21 -3.79 -12.45
N THR A 51 1.73 -2.62 -12.88
CA THR A 51 0.57 -2.56 -13.75
C THR A 51 0.57 -1.33 -14.64
N GLU A 52 0.21 -1.52 -15.91
CA GLU A 52 -0.01 -0.47 -16.90
C GLU A 52 -1.17 0.47 -16.55
N LYS A 53 -1.95 0.15 -15.50
CA LYS A 53 -3.01 1.02 -14.97
C LYS A 53 -2.47 2.17 -14.14
N MET A 54 -1.21 2.08 -13.68
CA MET A 54 -0.56 3.13 -12.91
C MET A 54 0.26 4.04 -13.83
N ARG A 55 0.16 5.35 -13.58
CA ARG A 55 1.09 6.32 -14.15
C ARG A 55 2.33 6.40 -13.26
N ALA A 56 3.49 6.71 -13.86
CA ALA A 56 4.69 7.00 -13.09
C ALA A 56 4.45 8.15 -12.08
N GLY A 57 4.98 8.00 -10.88
CA GLY A 57 4.77 8.90 -9.75
C GLY A 57 3.47 8.65 -8.96
N GLU A 58 2.63 7.70 -9.36
CA GLU A 58 1.40 7.35 -8.65
C GLU A 58 1.50 5.96 -8.02
N VAL A 59 0.93 5.83 -6.82
CA VAL A 59 0.85 4.56 -6.09
C VAL A 59 -0.61 4.26 -5.75
N PHE A 60 -1.04 3.03 -5.94
CA PHE A 60 -2.33 2.56 -5.46
C PHE A 60 -2.17 1.46 -4.41
N VAL A 61 -2.91 1.60 -3.31
CA VAL A 61 -2.98 0.63 -2.21
C VAL A 61 -4.45 0.37 -1.87
N PRO A 62 -4.90 -0.89 -1.82
CA PRO A 62 -6.23 -1.23 -1.30
C PRO A 62 -6.39 -0.76 0.15
N PHE A 63 -7.53 -0.15 0.49
CA PHE A 63 -7.80 0.31 1.87
C PHE A 63 -8.15 -0.82 2.86
N VAL A 64 -8.25 -2.06 2.37
CA VAL A 64 -8.52 -3.23 3.22
C VAL A 64 -7.35 -3.41 4.19
N LYS A 65 -7.63 -3.42 5.50
CA LYS A 65 -6.63 -3.87 6.47
C LYS A 65 -6.36 -5.35 6.22
N LEU A 66 -5.15 -5.76 5.90
CA LEU A 66 -4.68 -7.15 5.85
C LEU A 66 -3.53 -7.29 6.85
N GLN A 67 -3.52 -8.37 7.64
CA GLN A 67 -2.58 -8.53 8.77
C GLN A 67 -2.54 -7.23 9.61
N GLU A 68 -1.34 -6.70 9.88
CA GLU A 68 -1.13 -5.42 10.56
C GLU A 68 -0.86 -4.25 9.60
N HIS A 69 -1.39 -4.32 8.38
CA HIS A 69 -1.15 -3.33 7.33
C HIS A 69 -2.48 -2.76 6.80
N ALA A 70 -2.61 -1.43 6.81
CA ALA A 70 -3.75 -0.72 6.24
C ALA A 70 -3.31 0.60 5.61
N ALA A 71 -3.85 0.95 4.45
CA ALA A 71 -3.54 2.21 3.76
C ALA A 71 -3.74 3.45 4.65
N ASN A 72 -4.72 3.40 5.55
CA ASN A 72 -5.02 4.52 6.45
C ASN A 72 -3.93 4.82 7.49
N PHE A 73 -2.92 3.96 7.64
CA PHE A 73 -1.73 4.29 8.44
C PHE A 73 -0.89 5.39 7.79
N LEU A 74 -1.06 5.61 6.49
CA LEU A 74 -0.34 6.63 5.73
C LEU A 74 -1.12 7.95 5.61
N THR A 75 -2.46 7.87 5.56
CA THR A 75 -3.35 8.97 5.16
C THR A 75 -3.56 10.01 6.25
N SER A 76 -4.06 11.18 5.86
CA SER A 76 -4.36 12.29 6.76
C SER A 76 -5.66 12.06 7.51
N ASP A 77 -5.70 12.44 8.79
CA ASP A 77 -6.93 12.60 9.57
C ASP A 77 -7.57 13.99 9.39
N ALA A 78 -6.89 14.91 8.70
CA ALA A 78 -7.44 16.21 8.33
C ALA A 78 -8.77 16.05 7.57
N LEU A 79 -9.78 16.79 8.04
CA LEU A 79 -11.13 16.79 7.48
C LEU A 79 -11.33 18.03 6.62
N ASP A 80 -12.04 17.86 5.51
CA ASP A 80 -12.57 19.00 4.76
C ASP A 80 -13.51 19.82 5.66
N PRO A 81 -13.31 21.15 5.80
CA PRO A 81 -14.03 21.97 6.77
C PRO A 81 -15.53 22.12 6.48
N PHE A 82 -15.99 21.81 5.26
CA PHE A 82 -17.40 21.96 4.89
C PHE A 82 -18.17 20.64 5.00
N SER A 83 -17.57 19.55 4.54
CA SER A 83 -18.20 18.22 4.46
C SER A 83 -17.85 17.30 5.63
N GLY A 84 -16.76 17.58 6.36
CA GLY A 84 -16.23 16.70 7.39
C GLY A 84 -15.62 15.41 6.85
N ILE A 85 -15.37 15.32 5.53
CA ILE A 85 -14.83 14.13 4.88
C ILE A 85 -13.29 14.14 4.95
N PRO A 86 -12.65 13.03 5.35
CA PRO A 86 -11.20 12.90 5.37
C PRO A 86 -10.58 12.72 3.98
N GLU A 87 -9.33 13.16 3.82
CA GLU A 87 -8.56 13.01 2.57
C GLU A 87 -7.84 11.64 2.50
N TYR A 88 -8.36 10.76 1.65
CA TYR A 88 -7.84 9.40 1.45
C TYR A 88 -7.26 9.15 0.05
N LYS A 89 -7.40 10.09 -0.88
CA LYS A 89 -7.00 9.92 -2.29
C LYS A 89 -5.61 10.48 -2.57
N VAL A 90 -5.18 11.47 -1.80
CA VAL A 90 -3.86 12.09 -1.97
C VAL A 90 -3.03 11.95 -0.69
N CYS A 91 -1.95 11.19 -0.78
CA CYS A 91 -0.99 11.02 0.31
C CYS A 91 0.43 10.91 -0.25
N ALA A 92 1.29 11.86 0.13
CA ALA A 92 2.70 11.80 -0.21
C ALA A 92 3.38 10.67 0.60
N VAL A 93 4.07 9.79 -0.12
CA VAL A 93 4.79 8.64 0.43
C VAL A 93 6.17 8.53 -0.19
N ARG A 94 7.09 7.90 0.53
CA ARG A 94 8.40 7.46 0.03
C ARG A 94 8.41 5.94 -0.06
N ILE A 95 8.91 5.41 -1.18
CA ILE A 95 9.16 3.98 -1.38
C ILE A 95 10.54 3.64 -0.83
N GLU A 96 10.62 2.56 -0.05
CA GLU A 96 11.88 1.97 0.40
C GLU A 96 11.85 0.45 0.19
N LYS A 97 12.97 -0.11 -0.27
CA LYS A 97 13.17 -1.57 -0.30
C LYS A 97 13.19 -2.12 1.11
N VAL A 98 12.51 -3.25 1.30
CA VAL A 98 12.70 -4.12 2.46
C VAL A 98 13.19 -5.48 1.98
N GLY A 99 13.91 -6.21 2.83
CA GLY A 99 14.37 -7.57 2.50
C GLY A 99 13.19 -8.54 2.53
N GLU A 100 12.97 -9.14 3.69
CA GLU A 100 11.75 -9.88 3.98
C GLU A 100 10.81 -9.01 4.83
N PRO A 101 9.47 -9.16 4.70
CA PRO A 101 8.52 -8.43 5.52
C PRO A 101 8.75 -8.72 7.00
N VAL A 102 8.64 -7.68 7.84
CA VAL A 102 8.93 -7.79 9.29
C VAL A 102 7.88 -8.64 10.02
N HIS A 103 6.78 -9.01 9.35
CA HIS A 103 5.68 -9.79 9.90
C HIS A 103 5.37 -11.02 9.02
N SER A 104 6.27 -12.00 9.05
CA SER A 104 5.93 -13.38 8.67
C SER A 104 4.87 -13.90 9.65
N ALA A 105 3.71 -14.26 9.11
CA ALA A 105 2.52 -14.74 9.81
C ALA A 105 2.79 -15.57 11.10
N ASP A 106 2.21 -15.13 12.21
CA ASP A 106 1.75 -16.00 13.31
C ASP A 106 0.39 -16.63 12.94
#